data_AF-A0A7C2QQL2-F1
#
_entry.id   AF-A0A7C2QQL2-F1
#
_cell.length_a   1.000
_cell.length_b   1.000
_cell.length_c   1.000
_cell.angle_alpha   90.00
_cell.angle_beta   90.00
_cell.angle_gamma   90.00
#
_symmetry.space_group_name_H-M   'P 1'
#
loop_
_entity.id
_entity.type
_entity.pdbx_description
1 polymer ?
#
loop_
_entity_poly.entity_id
_entity_poly.type
_entity_poly.pdbx_seq_one_letter_code
_entity_poly.pdbx_strand_id
1 'polypeptide(L)'
;MRYRPLAGIVAAALSACAPAPPTAEAPTPMPRPTAAWPRSVEEFLAHPRGFYVVVDIERNEVRFMDSTTVLWSTPAGTGTGFRLETDRGRWEFSTPTGLFFVQSKELDPVWIVPDWYFVKNGKPVPSEDSPLRRQPGALGAAAIYLGHEIAIHGTDKPELLGQRVSHGCIRVADPFAVRLFHNVQIGTPVLIVGRAPPPDTSVPLPTNPGRTRRRPPNPWARATTRSLLAALDRGLAADTGSAWVAPAAELVRRAIRDDSAALRGLLRRAGQGARPTTRREFETFLADLYARGSWRTVVSLARIEPEVRQRAAEAIVHATLDLYPGDPQDPTAPWPTRRLLPTRLGPDGRRGWQALADAEARWRAAHGGPRPAWGGGTR
;
A
#
# COMPACT_ATOMS: atom_id res chain seq x y z
N MET A 1 5.95 81.54 -23.87
CA MET A 1 5.21 80.61 -24.75
C MET A 1 5.60 79.19 -24.39
N ARG A 2 4.60 78.33 -24.16
CA ARG A 2 4.71 77.02 -23.51
C ARG A 2 4.98 75.90 -24.51
N TYR A 3 5.67 74.89 -24.02
CA TYR A 3 6.16 73.68 -24.68
C TYR A 3 5.13 72.54 -24.66
N ARG A 4 5.31 71.59 -25.60
CA ARG A 4 4.96 70.14 -25.60
C ARG A 4 3.53 69.70 -25.98
N PRO A 5 3.31 68.44 -26.44
CA PRO A 5 4.23 67.53 -27.16
C PRO A 5 3.61 66.44 -28.10
N LEU A 6 4.53 65.65 -28.70
CA LEU A 6 4.58 64.17 -28.89
C LEU A 6 3.66 63.46 -29.91
N ALA A 7 4.29 62.98 -30.98
CA ALA A 7 3.82 61.96 -31.91
C ALA A 7 4.13 60.54 -31.39
N GLY A 8 3.19 59.63 -31.60
CA GLY A 8 3.29 58.21 -31.23
C GLY A 8 4.13 57.39 -32.21
N ILE A 9 4.73 56.32 -31.68
CA ILE A 9 5.36 55.25 -32.46
C ILE A 9 4.66 53.94 -32.08
N VAL A 10 4.13 53.27 -33.09
CA VAL A 10 3.53 51.93 -33.02
C VAL A 10 4.67 50.90 -33.01
N ALA A 11 4.76 50.10 -31.95
CA ALA A 11 5.67 48.96 -31.87
C ALA A 11 4.91 47.67 -32.23
N ALA A 12 5.32 47.03 -33.32
CA ALA A 12 4.86 45.69 -33.71
C ALA A 12 5.54 44.64 -32.82
N ALA A 13 4.75 43.87 -32.07
CA ALA A 13 5.24 42.75 -31.28
C ALA A 13 5.30 41.48 -32.14
N LEU A 14 6.51 40.97 -32.36
CA LEU A 14 6.77 39.65 -32.93
C LEU A 14 6.34 38.57 -31.93
N SER A 15 5.28 37.83 -32.26
CA SER A 15 4.84 36.66 -31.50
C SER A 15 5.72 35.46 -31.86
N ALA A 16 6.75 35.19 -31.05
CA ALA A 16 7.49 33.95 -31.12
C ALA A 16 6.66 32.83 -30.46
N CYS A 17 6.18 31.88 -31.27
CA CYS A 17 5.57 30.65 -30.75
C CYS A 17 6.62 29.83 -30.00
N ALA A 18 6.53 29.81 -28.68
CA ALA A 18 7.23 28.82 -27.86
C ALA A 18 6.60 27.43 -28.09
N PRO A 19 7.38 26.35 -28.25
CA PRO A 19 6.82 25.01 -28.30
C PRO A 19 6.18 24.67 -26.96
N ALA A 20 5.01 24.04 -27.01
CA ALA A 20 4.33 23.54 -25.82
C ALA A 20 5.26 22.61 -25.01
N PRO A 21 5.20 22.65 -23.67
CA PRO A 21 5.95 21.70 -22.85
C PRO A 21 5.51 20.27 -23.24
N PRO A 22 6.43 19.30 -23.28
CA PRO A 22 6.05 17.91 -23.52
C PRO A 22 5.04 17.51 -22.45
N THR A 23 3.86 17.10 -22.90
CA THR A 23 2.86 16.43 -22.07
C THR A 23 3.58 15.28 -21.40
N ALA A 24 3.70 15.32 -20.07
CA ALA A 24 4.19 14.17 -19.32
C ALA A 24 3.24 13.01 -19.64
N GLU A 25 3.71 12.07 -20.46
CA GLU A 25 3.03 10.81 -20.71
C GLU A 25 2.67 10.23 -19.34
N ALA A 26 1.38 9.92 -19.15
CA ALA A 26 0.96 9.17 -17.99
C ALA A 26 1.87 7.94 -17.88
N PRO A 27 2.41 7.63 -16.69
CA PRO A 27 3.31 6.50 -16.53
C PRO A 27 2.65 5.27 -17.14
N THR A 28 3.35 4.63 -18.07
CA THR A 28 2.87 3.43 -18.74
C THR A 28 2.41 2.47 -17.65
N PRO A 29 1.14 2.01 -17.66
CA PRO A 29 0.70 1.03 -16.68
C PRO A 29 1.69 -0.12 -16.74
N MET A 30 2.28 -0.47 -15.59
CA MET A 30 3.11 -1.67 -15.52
C MET A 30 2.34 -2.81 -16.20
N PRO A 31 2.96 -3.59 -17.11
CA PRO A 31 2.27 -4.68 -17.76
C PRO A 31 1.62 -5.55 -16.67
N ARG A 32 0.29 -5.69 -16.75
CA ARG A 32 -0.43 -6.63 -15.90
C ARG A 32 0.26 -7.98 -16.09
N PRO A 33 0.63 -8.73 -15.03
CA PRO A 33 1.12 -10.10 -15.18
C PRO A 33 -0.05 -10.94 -15.75
N THR A 34 -0.19 -10.97 -17.07
CA THR A 34 -1.48 -11.21 -17.73
C THR A 34 -1.76 -12.69 -17.97
N ALA A 35 -0.82 -13.58 -17.65
CA ALA A 35 -0.97 -15.02 -17.87
C ALA A 35 -1.17 -15.85 -16.59
N ALA A 36 -0.85 -15.32 -15.40
CA ALA A 36 -0.77 -16.10 -14.17
C ALA A 36 -1.82 -15.74 -13.10
N TRP A 37 -2.72 -14.79 -13.38
CA TRP A 37 -3.73 -14.40 -12.41
C TRP A 37 -4.90 -15.39 -12.45
N PRO A 38 -5.41 -15.83 -11.28
CA PRO A 38 -6.64 -16.61 -11.26
C PRO A 38 -7.73 -15.82 -11.96
N ARG A 39 -8.41 -16.46 -12.90
CA ARG A 39 -9.44 -15.84 -13.72
C ARG A 39 -10.79 -15.86 -13.02
N SER A 40 -10.92 -16.68 -11.98
CA SER A 40 -12.12 -16.77 -11.16
C SER A 40 -11.80 -16.97 -9.68
N VAL A 41 -12.82 -16.78 -8.84
CA VAL A 41 -12.75 -17.05 -7.40
C VAL A 41 -12.49 -18.53 -7.13
N GLU A 42 -13.12 -19.41 -7.91
CA GLU A 42 -12.98 -20.87 -7.78
C GLU A 42 -11.55 -21.32 -8.08
N GLU A 43 -10.94 -20.77 -9.15
CA GLU A 43 -9.54 -21.06 -9.49
C GLU A 43 -8.59 -20.64 -8.38
N PHE A 44 -8.81 -19.45 -7.80
CA PHE A 44 -8.00 -18.95 -6.69
C PHE A 44 -8.16 -19.80 -5.42
N LEU A 45 -9.39 -20.14 -5.06
CA LEU A 45 -9.70 -20.92 -3.85
C LEU A 45 -9.29 -22.38 -3.95
N ALA A 46 -9.14 -22.93 -5.15
CA ALA A 46 -8.62 -24.29 -5.33
C ALA A 46 -7.15 -24.41 -4.89
N HIS A 47 -6.36 -23.36 -5.07
CA HIS A 47 -4.92 -23.36 -4.76
C HIS A 47 -4.45 -21.99 -4.23
N PRO A 48 -4.94 -21.53 -3.06
CA PRO A 48 -4.52 -20.25 -2.50
C PRO A 48 -3.05 -20.36 -2.09
N ARG A 49 -2.20 -19.58 -2.76
CA ARG A 49 -0.75 -19.54 -2.50
C ARG A 49 -0.34 -18.13 -2.09
N GLY A 50 0.64 -18.07 -1.20
CA GLY A 50 1.24 -16.81 -0.76
C GLY A 50 0.25 -15.91 -0.03
N PHE A 51 0.56 -14.61 -0.01
CA PHE A 51 -0.21 -13.64 0.75
C PHE A 51 -1.40 -13.08 -0.04
N TYR A 52 -2.56 -12.99 0.61
CA TYR A 52 -3.76 -12.35 0.05
C TYR A 52 -4.67 -11.82 1.15
N VAL A 53 -5.70 -11.07 0.75
CA VAL A 53 -6.70 -10.51 1.66
C VAL A 53 -8.05 -11.16 1.40
N VAL A 54 -8.77 -11.50 2.46
CA VAL A 54 -10.19 -11.88 2.38
C VAL A 54 -11.02 -10.82 3.07
N VAL A 55 -12.04 -10.33 2.38
CA VAL A 55 -13.10 -9.47 2.94
C VAL A 55 -14.37 -10.31 2.98
N ASP A 56 -14.82 -10.68 4.18
CA ASP A 56 -16.09 -11.36 4.39
C ASP A 56 -17.15 -10.31 4.74
N ILE A 57 -17.98 -9.95 3.76
CA ILE A 57 -18.98 -8.89 3.93
C ILE A 57 -20.18 -9.35 4.74
N GLU A 58 -20.38 -10.66 4.90
CA GLU A 58 -21.46 -11.20 5.74
C GLU A 58 -21.06 -11.17 7.22
N ARG A 59 -19.80 -11.50 7.52
CA ARG A 59 -19.22 -11.41 8.86
C ARG A 59 -18.67 -10.03 9.22
N ASN A 60 -18.58 -9.11 8.26
CA ASN A 60 -17.95 -7.81 8.41
C ASN A 60 -16.52 -7.95 8.97
N GLU A 61 -15.69 -8.75 8.30
CA GLU A 61 -14.32 -9.06 8.74
C GLU A 61 -13.34 -8.94 7.56
N VAL A 62 -12.15 -8.40 7.83
CA VAL A 62 -10.99 -8.47 6.94
C VAL A 62 -9.96 -9.43 7.55
N ARG A 63 -9.45 -10.35 6.74
CA ARG A 63 -8.39 -11.30 7.10
C ARG A 63 -7.20 -11.14 6.17
N PHE A 64 -6.00 -11.13 6.73
CA PHE A 64 -4.76 -11.26 5.95
C PHE A 64 -4.27 -12.70 6.05
N MET A 65 -4.07 -13.30 4.88
CA MET A 65 -3.87 -14.73 4.72
C MET A 65 -2.44 -15.00 4.25
N ASP A 66 -1.87 -16.12 4.68
CA ASP A 66 -0.76 -16.80 4.02
C ASP A 66 -1.25 -18.21 3.65
N SER A 67 -1.50 -18.42 2.36
CA SER A 67 -2.09 -19.66 1.85
C SER A 67 -3.41 -20.01 2.55
N THR A 68 -3.45 -21.01 3.43
CA THR A 68 -4.65 -21.34 4.22
C THR A 68 -4.64 -20.78 5.64
N THR A 69 -3.57 -20.11 6.04
CA THR A 69 -3.36 -19.63 7.42
C THR A 69 -3.81 -18.17 7.54
N VAL A 70 -4.65 -17.89 8.54
CA VAL A 70 -4.97 -16.51 8.92
C VAL A 70 -3.83 -15.96 9.75
N LEU A 71 -3.13 -14.93 9.27
CA LEU A 71 -2.07 -14.27 10.04
C LEU A 71 -2.65 -13.30 11.05
N TRP A 72 -3.69 -12.57 10.65
CA TRP A 72 -4.47 -11.71 11.53
C TRP A 72 -5.82 -11.37 10.89
N SER A 73 -6.77 -10.97 11.73
CA SER A 73 -8.06 -10.45 11.28
C SER A 73 -8.48 -9.21 12.07
N THR A 74 -9.46 -8.49 11.51
CA THR A 74 -10.02 -7.28 12.13
C THR A 74 -11.48 -7.08 11.71
N PRO A 75 -12.35 -6.56 12.60
CA PRO A 75 -13.69 -6.13 12.21
C PRO A 75 -13.63 -5.05 11.13
N ALA A 76 -14.58 -5.10 10.21
CA ALA A 76 -14.66 -4.22 9.06
C ALA A 76 -16.01 -3.52 8.98
N GLY A 77 -16.04 -2.32 8.40
CA GLY A 77 -17.26 -1.64 7.98
C GLY A 77 -17.47 -1.82 6.48
N THR A 78 -18.60 -2.38 6.05
CA THR A 78 -18.87 -2.66 4.62
C THR A 78 -20.06 -1.86 4.08
N GLY A 79 -20.33 -2.00 2.79
CA GLY A 79 -21.41 -1.32 2.09
C GLY A 79 -22.77 -1.61 2.68
N THR A 80 -23.59 -0.57 2.77
CA THR A 80 -24.95 -0.60 3.32
C THR A 80 -25.95 -1.31 2.43
N GLY A 81 -25.71 -1.36 1.12
CA GLY A 81 -26.71 -1.77 0.13
C GLY A 81 -27.72 -0.68 -0.20
N PHE A 82 -27.57 0.54 0.34
CA PHE A 82 -28.48 1.63 0.01
C PHE A 82 -28.46 1.96 -1.48
N ARG A 83 -29.61 2.34 -2.03
CA ARG A 83 -29.72 2.89 -3.38
C ARG A 83 -30.20 4.33 -3.33
N LEU A 84 -29.44 5.22 -3.99
CA LEU A 84 -29.83 6.60 -4.24
C LEU A 84 -30.23 6.73 -5.70
N GLU A 85 -31.50 7.03 -5.96
CA GLU A 85 -31.99 7.33 -7.29
C GLU A 85 -32.55 8.75 -7.33
N THR A 86 -32.01 9.58 -8.21
CA THR A 86 -32.46 10.95 -8.44
C THR A 86 -32.50 11.25 -9.94
N ASP A 87 -33.06 12.40 -10.31
CA ASP A 87 -32.97 12.97 -11.66
C ASP A 87 -31.51 13.17 -12.14
N ARG A 88 -30.55 13.23 -11.22
CA ARG A 88 -29.12 13.44 -11.51
C ARG A 88 -28.29 12.15 -11.57
N GLY A 89 -28.86 10.99 -11.25
CA GLY A 89 -28.13 9.72 -11.32
C GLY A 89 -28.63 8.63 -10.39
N ARG A 90 -27.97 7.48 -10.48
CA ARG A 90 -28.22 6.30 -9.64
C ARG A 90 -26.92 5.82 -9.02
N TRP A 91 -26.94 5.58 -7.71
CA TRP A 91 -25.80 5.06 -6.96
C TRP A 91 -26.23 3.89 -6.09
N GLU A 92 -25.43 2.82 -6.09
CA GLU A 92 -25.61 1.64 -5.26
C GLU A 92 -24.43 1.50 -4.30
N PHE A 93 -24.72 1.41 -3.00
CA PHE A 93 -23.72 1.46 -1.94
C PHE A 93 -23.45 0.09 -1.34
N SER A 94 -23.29 -0.90 -2.22
CA SER A 94 -22.90 -2.27 -1.87
C SER A 94 -21.39 -2.43 -1.99
N THR A 95 -20.78 -3.23 -1.10
CA THR A 95 -19.42 -3.70 -1.34
C THR A 95 -19.47 -4.83 -2.37
N PRO A 96 -18.83 -4.69 -3.54
CA PRO A 96 -18.93 -5.69 -4.59
C PRO A 96 -18.19 -6.97 -4.22
N THR A 97 -18.78 -8.12 -4.51
CA THR A 97 -18.14 -9.44 -4.34
C THR A 97 -17.32 -9.81 -5.56
N GLY A 98 -16.27 -10.61 -5.38
CA GLY A 98 -15.44 -11.12 -6.46
C GLY A 98 -13.95 -11.09 -6.13
N LEU A 99 -13.14 -11.37 -7.15
CA LEU A 99 -11.68 -11.31 -7.06
C LEU A 99 -11.19 -9.94 -7.55
N PHE A 100 -10.49 -9.23 -6.67
CA PHE A 100 -9.88 -7.93 -6.91
C PHE A 100 -8.37 -8.02 -6.68
N PHE A 101 -7.67 -6.95 -7.03
CA PHE A 101 -6.24 -6.84 -6.84
C PHE A 101 -5.89 -5.43 -6.36
N VAL A 102 -4.88 -5.33 -5.50
CA VAL A 102 -4.36 -4.03 -5.05
C VAL A 102 -3.82 -3.26 -6.25
N GLN A 103 -4.40 -2.10 -6.57
CA GLN A 103 -4.01 -1.24 -7.69
C GLN A 103 -3.05 -0.14 -7.25
N SER A 104 -3.32 0.46 -6.09
CA SER A 104 -2.47 1.48 -5.47
C SER A 104 -2.65 1.46 -3.96
N LYS A 105 -1.72 2.09 -3.24
CA LYS A 105 -1.80 2.23 -1.78
C LYS A 105 -1.18 3.54 -1.33
N GLU A 106 -1.75 4.16 -0.31
CA GLU A 106 -1.35 5.48 0.18
C GLU A 106 -1.40 5.54 1.72
N LEU A 107 -0.43 6.24 2.32
CA LEU A 107 -0.47 6.64 3.74
C LEU A 107 -1.04 8.04 3.84
N ASP A 108 -1.79 8.31 4.90
CA ASP A 108 -2.44 9.60 5.14
C ASP A 108 -3.28 10.11 3.94
N PRO A 109 -4.12 9.26 3.32
CA PRO A 109 -4.84 9.61 2.10
C PRO A 109 -5.86 10.74 2.31
N VAL A 110 -6.05 11.54 1.26
CA VAL A 110 -7.12 12.55 1.19
C VAL A 110 -8.31 11.95 0.48
N TRP A 111 -9.48 11.97 1.12
CA TRP A 111 -10.71 11.56 0.44
C TRP A 111 -11.13 12.64 -0.57
N ILE A 112 -11.37 12.23 -1.82
CA ILE A 112 -12.02 13.06 -2.83
C ILE A 112 -13.50 12.75 -2.80
N VAL A 113 -14.30 13.74 -2.38
CA VAL A 113 -15.73 13.59 -2.17
C VAL A 113 -16.44 13.41 -3.52
N PRO A 114 -17.16 12.30 -3.71
CA PRO A 114 -17.88 12.00 -4.95
C PRO A 114 -19.21 12.77 -5.05
N ASP A 115 -19.74 12.86 -6.27
CA ASP A 115 -20.93 13.66 -6.60
C ASP A 115 -22.16 13.29 -5.78
N TRP A 116 -22.36 12.00 -5.54
CA TRP A 116 -23.50 11.49 -4.77
C TRP A 116 -23.60 12.16 -3.40
N TYR A 117 -22.47 12.54 -2.80
CA TYR A 117 -22.47 13.20 -1.49
C TYR A 117 -23.15 14.56 -1.57
N PHE A 118 -22.88 15.34 -2.61
CA PHE A 118 -23.51 16.66 -2.79
C PHE A 118 -24.99 16.51 -3.16
N VAL A 119 -25.29 15.60 -4.09
CA VAL A 119 -26.66 15.30 -4.54
C VAL A 119 -27.55 14.87 -3.38
N LYS A 120 -27.09 13.89 -2.58
CA LYS A 120 -27.83 13.39 -1.40
C LYS A 120 -28.14 14.50 -0.39
N ASN A 121 -27.23 15.46 -0.23
CA ASN A 121 -27.39 16.56 0.73
C ASN A 121 -28.09 17.79 0.12
N GLY A 122 -28.65 17.72 -1.09
CA GLY A 122 -29.30 18.85 -1.75
C GLY A 122 -28.36 20.01 -2.07
N LYS A 123 -27.06 19.73 -2.23
CA LYS A 123 -26.02 20.73 -2.48
C LYS A 123 -25.62 20.75 -3.96
N PRO A 124 -25.18 21.90 -4.51
CA PRO A 124 -24.54 21.95 -5.82
C PRO A 124 -23.30 21.05 -5.86
N VAL A 125 -23.13 20.31 -6.94
CA VAL A 125 -21.93 19.49 -7.19
C VAL A 125 -20.80 20.44 -7.63
N PRO A 126 -19.69 20.55 -6.88
CA PRO A 126 -18.57 21.41 -7.27
C PRO A 126 -17.75 20.78 -8.40
N SER A 127 -16.88 21.56 -9.07
CA SER A 127 -15.91 21.02 -10.03
C SER A 127 -14.96 20.00 -9.39
N GLU A 128 -14.34 19.13 -10.19
CA GLU A 128 -13.44 18.06 -9.72
C GLU A 128 -12.24 18.60 -8.92
N ASP A 129 -11.67 19.73 -9.33
CA ASP A 129 -10.52 20.36 -8.65
C ASP A 129 -10.90 21.20 -7.42
N SER A 130 -12.18 21.27 -7.09
CA SER A 130 -12.64 22.13 -5.99
C SER A 130 -12.04 21.68 -4.65
N PRO A 131 -11.53 22.60 -3.81
CA PRO A 131 -11.08 22.27 -2.47
C PRO A 131 -12.20 21.69 -1.59
N LEU A 132 -13.47 21.96 -1.92
CA LEU A 132 -14.63 21.38 -1.23
C LEU A 132 -14.72 19.86 -1.36
N ARG A 133 -14.07 19.28 -2.38
CA ARG A 133 -13.99 17.83 -2.54
C ARG A 133 -12.88 17.20 -1.71
N ARG A 134 -11.94 17.98 -1.15
CA ARG A 134 -10.80 17.42 -0.40
C ARG A 134 -11.13 17.33 1.08
N GLN A 135 -11.26 16.09 1.57
CA GLN A 135 -11.48 15.80 3.00
C GLN A 135 -10.32 14.96 3.56
N PRO A 136 -9.27 15.60 4.11
CA PRO A 136 -8.17 14.90 4.78
C PRO A 136 -8.66 14.12 6.00
N GLY A 137 -8.12 12.92 6.22
CA GLY A 137 -8.37 12.10 7.41
C GLY A 137 -9.65 11.25 7.37
N ALA A 138 -10.56 11.48 6.43
CA ALA A 138 -11.80 10.68 6.30
C ALA A 138 -11.55 9.22 5.90
N LEU A 139 -10.42 8.93 5.24
CA LEU A 139 -9.97 7.56 4.91
C LEU A 139 -9.02 6.98 5.98
N GLY A 140 -8.86 7.64 7.12
CA GLY A 140 -7.99 7.19 8.21
C GLY A 140 -6.50 7.26 7.85
N ALA A 141 -5.72 6.31 8.40
CA ALA A 141 -4.26 6.35 8.32
C ALA A 141 -3.64 5.75 7.06
N ALA A 142 -4.36 4.88 6.36
CA ALA A 142 -3.91 4.30 5.10
C ALA A 142 -5.10 3.88 4.25
N ALA A 143 -4.90 3.85 2.93
CA ALA A 143 -5.84 3.29 1.97
C ALA A 143 -5.12 2.34 1.00
N ILE A 144 -5.77 1.22 0.70
CA ILE A 144 -5.39 0.21 -0.27
C ILE A 144 -6.50 0.19 -1.31
N TYR A 145 -6.24 0.73 -2.50
CA TYR A 145 -7.23 0.89 -3.56
C TYR A 145 -7.27 -0.37 -4.43
N LEU A 146 -8.49 -0.85 -4.72
CA LEU A 146 -8.73 -2.08 -5.47
C LEU A 146 -9.22 -1.82 -6.91
N GLY A 147 -9.37 -0.55 -7.29
CA GLY A 147 -10.05 -0.13 -8.50
C GLY A 147 -11.55 0.03 -8.29
N HIS A 148 -12.29 0.45 -9.32
CA HIS A 148 -13.75 0.63 -9.29
C HIS A 148 -14.25 1.49 -8.12
N GLU A 149 -13.48 2.50 -7.72
CA GLU A 149 -13.78 3.36 -6.56
C GLU A 149 -13.87 2.62 -5.20
N ILE A 150 -13.37 1.38 -5.13
CA ILE A 150 -13.33 0.58 -3.89
C ILE A 150 -11.94 0.61 -3.27
N ALA A 151 -11.90 0.79 -1.96
CA ALA A 151 -10.68 0.71 -1.16
C ALA A 151 -10.91 0.01 0.18
N ILE A 152 -9.88 -0.65 0.68
CA ILE A 152 -9.74 -1.01 2.10
C ILE A 152 -8.99 0.14 2.77
N HIS A 153 -9.57 0.79 3.76
CA HIS A 153 -8.98 1.97 4.36
C HIS A 153 -9.24 2.10 5.87
N GLY A 154 -8.45 2.95 6.53
CA GLY A 154 -8.63 3.29 7.95
C GLY A 154 -9.95 4.00 8.22
N THR A 155 -10.21 4.39 9.47
CA THR A 155 -11.43 5.16 9.76
C THR A 155 -11.27 6.06 10.96
N ASP A 156 -11.88 7.23 10.88
CA ASP A 156 -12.06 8.16 12.00
C ASP A 156 -13.25 7.79 12.91
N LYS A 157 -13.96 6.71 12.58
CA LYS A 157 -15.14 6.19 13.30
C LYS A 157 -15.01 4.70 13.63
N PRO A 158 -14.03 4.32 14.45
CA PRO A 158 -13.80 2.91 14.80
C PRO A 158 -15.00 2.25 15.48
N GLU A 159 -15.89 3.03 16.11
CA GLU A 159 -17.13 2.55 16.73
C GLU A 159 -18.14 1.95 15.74
N LEU A 160 -17.99 2.21 14.44
CA LEU A 160 -18.87 1.70 13.38
C LEU A 160 -18.35 0.40 12.73
N LEU A 161 -17.21 -0.13 13.17
CA LEU A 161 -16.66 -1.37 12.63
C LEU A 161 -17.51 -2.58 13.06
N GLY A 162 -17.51 -3.63 12.24
CA GLY A 162 -18.37 -4.82 12.40
C GLY A 162 -19.79 -4.65 11.83
N GLN A 163 -20.07 -3.52 11.17
CA GLN A 163 -21.40 -3.16 10.68
C GLN A 163 -21.38 -2.77 9.19
N ARG A 164 -22.56 -2.75 8.56
CA ARG A 164 -22.73 -2.23 7.19
C ARG A 164 -23.00 -0.73 7.24
N VAL A 165 -21.96 0.08 7.02
CA VAL A 165 -21.95 1.53 7.33
C VAL A 165 -21.30 2.40 6.25
N SER A 166 -20.83 1.78 5.16
CA SER A 166 -20.07 2.47 4.13
C SER A 166 -20.89 2.66 2.84
N HIS A 167 -20.30 3.42 1.93
CA HIS A 167 -20.81 3.67 0.59
C HIS A 167 -20.17 2.72 -0.45
N GLY A 168 -19.73 1.53 -0.01
CA GLY A 168 -19.08 0.51 -0.85
C GLY A 168 -17.67 0.14 -0.40
N CYS A 169 -16.87 1.10 0.07
CA CYS A 169 -15.52 0.85 0.60
C CYS A 169 -15.51 -0.02 1.87
N ILE A 170 -14.36 -0.61 2.17
CA ILE A 170 -14.14 -1.47 3.33
C ILE A 170 -13.36 -0.65 4.38
N ARG A 171 -13.99 -0.36 5.51
CA ARG A 171 -13.37 0.37 6.63
C ARG A 171 -12.74 -0.61 7.61
N VAL A 172 -11.53 -0.35 8.08
CA VAL A 172 -10.89 -1.08 9.19
C VAL A 172 -10.28 -0.08 10.17
N ALA A 173 -9.92 -0.52 11.37
CA ALA A 173 -9.23 0.37 12.32
C ALA A 173 -7.86 0.81 11.78
N ASP A 174 -7.48 2.06 12.06
CA ASP A 174 -6.22 2.66 11.58
C ASP A 174 -4.96 1.78 11.77
N PRO A 175 -4.74 1.12 12.93
CA PRO A 175 -3.59 0.23 13.09
C PRO A 175 -3.57 -0.92 12.09
N PHE A 176 -4.74 -1.47 11.73
CA PHE A 176 -4.85 -2.56 10.76
C PHE A 176 -4.77 -2.07 9.31
N ALA A 177 -5.24 -0.84 9.01
CA ALA A 177 -5.02 -0.23 7.70
C ALA A 177 -3.51 -0.02 7.43
N VAL A 178 -2.76 0.47 8.43
CA VAL A 178 -1.29 0.63 8.35
C VAL A 178 -0.60 -0.73 8.28
N ARG A 179 -1.05 -1.71 9.09
CA ARG A 179 -0.57 -3.10 9.04
C ARG A 179 -0.68 -3.65 7.61
N LEU A 180 -1.88 -3.59 7.04
CA LEU A 180 -2.16 -4.06 5.69
C LEU A 180 -1.34 -3.32 4.63
N PHE A 181 -1.22 -1.99 4.73
CA PHE A 181 -0.44 -1.17 3.81
C PHE A 181 1.00 -1.65 3.65
N HIS A 182 1.64 -2.09 4.74
CA HIS A 182 3.01 -2.61 4.71
C HIS A 182 3.07 -4.10 4.34
N ASN A 183 1.98 -4.85 4.54
CA ASN A 183 1.94 -6.28 4.23
C ASN A 183 1.51 -6.61 2.80
N VAL A 184 0.96 -5.67 2.02
CA VAL A 184 0.52 -5.92 0.62
C VAL A 184 1.39 -5.18 -0.40
N GLN A 185 1.53 -5.76 -1.58
CA GLN A 185 2.09 -5.10 -2.77
C GLN A 185 1.01 -4.82 -3.83
N ILE A 186 1.33 -3.97 -4.80
CA ILE A 186 0.50 -3.83 -6.00
C ILE A 186 0.40 -5.20 -6.67
N GLY A 187 -0.82 -5.60 -7.03
CA GLY A 187 -1.15 -6.92 -7.55
C GLY A 187 -1.48 -7.97 -6.47
N THR A 188 -1.38 -7.65 -5.18
CA THR A 188 -1.81 -8.61 -4.12
C THR A 188 -3.29 -8.95 -4.31
N PRO A 189 -3.69 -10.24 -4.33
CA PRO A 189 -5.09 -10.62 -4.48
C PRO A 189 -5.93 -10.20 -3.28
N VAL A 190 -7.15 -9.74 -3.56
CA VAL A 190 -8.16 -9.38 -2.58
C VAL A 190 -9.47 -10.05 -2.95
N LEU A 191 -9.86 -11.05 -2.17
CA LEU A 191 -11.09 -11.81 -2.38
C LEU A 191 -12.20 -11.23 -1.51
N ILE A 192 -13.28 -10.74 -2.13
CA ILE A 192 -14.47 -10.23 -1.43
C ILE A 192 -15.59 -11.25 -1.57
N VAL A 193 -16.04 -11.80 -0.44
CA VAL A 193 -17.03 -12.88 -0.35
C VAL A 193 -18.16 -12.53 0.60
N GLY A 194 -19.21 -13.36 0.59
CA GLY A 194 -20.40 -13.21 1.41
C GLY A 194 -21.54 -12.58 0.64
N ARG A 195 -22.75 -12.65 1.22
CA ARG A 195 -23.94 -12.08 0.60
C ARG A 195 -24.04 -10.59 0.91
N ALA A 196 -24.13 -9.76 -0.12
CA ALA A 196 -24.49 -8.36 0.03
C ALA A 196 -25.95 -8.26 0.53
N PRO A 197 -26.30 -7.26 1.36
CA PRO A 197 -27.68 -7.06 1.76
C PRO A 197 -28.53 -6.77 0.50
N PRO A 198 -29.82 -7.14 0.50
CA PRO A 198 -30.70 -6.73 -0.57
C PRO A 198 -30.72 -5.20 -0.68
N PRO A 199 -30.75 -4.66 -1.90
CA PRO A 199 -30.74 -3.21 -2.08
C PRO A 199 -32.00 -2.56 -1.51
N ASP A 200 -31.82 -1.43 -0.83
CA ASP A 200 -32.92 -0.76 -0.13
C ASP A 200 -32.82 0.76 -0.28
N THR A 201 -33.92 1.41 -0.69
CA THR A 201 -34.03 2.89 -0.78
C THR A 201 -34.64 3.50 0.49
N SER A 202 -35.17 2.67 1.40
CA SER A 202 -35.84 3.10 2.64
C SER A 202 -34.90 3.19 3.85
N VAL A 203 -33.78 2.45 3.84
CA VAL A 203 -32.76 2.54 4.89
C VAL A 203 -31.99 3.83 4.70
N PRO A 204 -32.10 4.83 5.60
CA PRO A 204 -31.28 6.01 5.48
C PRO A 204 -29.82 5.60 5.61
N LEU A 205 -29.02 5.86 4.58
CA LEU A 205 -27.56 5.79 4.67
C LEU A 205 -27.15 6.48 5.97
N PRO A 206 -26.35 5.83 6.84
CA PRO A 206 -25.85 6.47 8.03
C PRO A 206 -25.25 7.80 7.62
N THR A 207 -25.88 8.88 8.08
CA THR A 207 -25.37 10.21 7.83
C THR A 207 -24.02 10.25 8.51
N ASN A 208 -23.02 10.85 7.86
CA ASN A 208 -21.76 11.13 8.53
C ASN A 208 -22.06 12.33 9.45
N PRO A 209 -22.58 12.16 10.68
CA PRO A 209 -23.30 13.20 11.38
C PRO A 209 -22.27 14.03 12.12
N GLY A 210 -21.56 14.91 11.42
CA GLY A 210 -20.68 15.88 12.03
C GLY A 210 -19.43 15.32 12.75
N ARG A 211 -18.48 16.25 12.94
CA ARG A 211 -17.16 16.11 13.58
C ARG A 211 -16.44 14.79 13.30
N THR A 212 -15.72 14.76 12.17
CA THR A 212 -14.59 13.83 11.98
C THR A 212 -13.74 13.85 13.25
N ARG A 213 -13.54 12.69 13.91
CA ARG A 213 -12.62 12.67 15.05
C ARG A 213 -11.26 13.07 14.50
N ARG A 214 -10.68 14.13 15.04
CA ARG A 214 -9.32 14.49 14.66
C ARG A 214 -8.44 13.29 15.00
N ARG A 215 -7.84 12.68 13.98
CA ARG A 215 -6.97 11.54 14.17
C ARG A 215 -5.94 11.87 15.25
N PRO A 216 -5.80 11.06 16.30
CA PRO A 216 -4.80 11.32 17.32
C PRO A 216 -3.43 11.40 16.65
N PRO A 217 -2.56 12.34 17.07
CA PRO A 217 -1.22 12.41 16.52
C PRO A 217 -0.51 11.07 16.76
N ASN A 218 0.29 10.63 15.78
CA ASN A 218 1.08 9.43 15.92
C ASN A 218 1.98 9.55 17.18
N PRO A 219 1.77 8.71 18.21
CA PRO A 219 2.51 8.83 19.47
C PRO A 219 4.02 8.58 19.29
N TRP A 220 4.40 7.92 18.20
CA TRP A 220 5.78 7.58 17.87
C TRP A 220 6.51 8.68 17.08
N ALA A 221 5.82 9.70 16.60
CA ALA A 221 6.39 10.73 15.74
C ALA A 221 7.58 11.46 16.38
N ARG A 222 7.57 11.62 17.71
CA ARG A 222 8.62 12.29 18.49
C ARG A 222 9.56 11.33 19.23
N ALA A 223 9.33 10.03 19.16
CA ALA A 223 10.16 9.05 19.86
C ALA A 223 11.59 9.02 19.29
N THR A 224 12.59 8.62 20.07
CA THR A 224 13.93 8.38 19.52
C THR A 224 13.96 7.04 18.77
N THR A 225 14.88 6.89 17.82
CA THR A 225 15.06 5.61 17.10
C THR A 225 15.41 4.46 18.04
N ARG A 226 16.19 4.72 19.10
CA ARG A 226 16.45 3.74 20.16
C ARG A 226 15.16 3.31 20.87
N SER A 227 14.31 4.27 21.25
CA SER A 227 13.03 3.99 21.92
C SER A 227 12.07 3.21 21.03
N LEU A 228 12.04 3.51 19.73
CA LEU A 228 11.23 2.78 18.75
C LEU A 228 11.69 1.34 18.58
N LEU A 229 13.00 1.12 18.47
CA LEU A 229 13.57 -0.23 18.38
C LEU A 229 13.26 -1.04 19.63
N ALA A 230 13.37 -0.44 20.82
CA ALA A 230 13.00 -1.10 22.07
C ALA A 230 11.49 -1.41 22.16
N ALA A 231 10.63 -0.53 21.62
CA ALA A 231 9.20 -0.77 21.54
C ALA A 231 8.86 -1.89 20.55
N LEU A 232 9.55 -1.92 19.41
CA LEU A 232 9.46 -3.00 18.43
C LEU A 232 9.85 -4.34 19.05
N ASP A 233 10.96 -4.40 19.80
CA ASP A 233 11.39 -5.64 20.49
C ASP A 233 10.33 -6.17 21.44
N ARG A 234 9.80 -5.29 22.29
CA ARG A 234 8.71 -5.66 23.22
C ARG A 234 7.48 -6.13 22.48
N GLY A 235 7.10 -5.46 21.39
CA GLY A 235 5.93 -5.81 20.59
C GLY A 235 6.07 -7.17 19.90
N LEU A 236 7.23 -7.46 19.30
CA LEU A 236 7.53 -8.75 18.66
C LEU A 236 7.61 -9.90 19.66
N ALA A 237 8.00 -9.61 20.91
CA ALA A 237 8.07 -10.61 21.99
C ALA A 237 6.71 -10.86 22.66
N ALA A 238 5.91 -9.81 22.87
CA ALA A 238 4.63 -9.91 23.58
C ALA A 238 3.51 -10.57 22.77
N ASP A 239 3.65 -10.62 21.45
CA ASP A 239 2.69 -11.23 20.52
C ASP A 239 1.25 -10.71 20.68
N THR A 240 1.10 -9.42 21.00
CA THR A 240 -0.20 -8.78 21.25
C THR A 240 -0.91 -8.34 19.95
N GLY A 241 -0.78 -9.13 18.89
CA GLY A 241 -1.37 -8.86 17.57
C GLY A 241 -0.67 -7.71 16.82
N SER A 242 -1.09 -6.46 17.08
CA SER A 242 -0.69 -5.28 16.29
C SER A 242 0.23 -4.29 17.01
N ALA A 243 0.66 -4.56 18.25
CA ALA A 243 1.41 -3.58 19.05
C ALA A 243 2.78 -3.18 18.46
N TRP A 244 3.42 -4.10 17.72
CA TRP A 244 4.71 -3.86 17.07
C TRP A 244 4.58 -3.04 15.76
N VAL A 245 3.38 -2.99 15.17
CA VAL A 245 3.14 -2.40 13.85
C VAL A 245 3.43 -0.90 13.85
N ALA A 246 2.91 -0.17 14.84
CA ALA A 246 3.08 1.28 14.91
C ALA A 246 4.57 1.72 15.05
N PRO A 247 5.38 1.16 15.97
CA PRO A 247 6.81 1.49 16.01
C PRO A 247 7.55 1.00 14.77
N ALA A 248 7.20 -0.14 14.17
CA ALA A 248 7.80 -0.60 12.92
C ALA A 248 7.52 0.35 11.74
N ALA A 249 6.28 0.79 11.55
CA ALA A 249 5.90 1.72 10.50
C ALA A 249 6.63 3.07 10.64
N GLU A 250 6.79 3.56 11.87
CA GLU A 250 7.61 4.75 12.17
C GLU A 250 9.08 4.55 11.78
N LEU A 251 9.66 3.40 12.14
CA LEU A 251 11.03 3.06 11.78
C LEU A 251 11.22 2.97 10.26
N VAL A 252 10.26 2.37 9.53
CA VAL A 252 10.29 2.30 8.06
C VAL A 252 10.33 3.72 7.46
N ARG A 253 9.47 4.61 7.93
CA ARG A 253 9.45 6.00 7.45
C ARG A 253 10.78 6.72 7.69
N ARG A 254 11.38 6.52 8.87
CA ARG A 254 12.70 7.12 9.20
C ARG A 254 13.82 6.54 8.35
N ALA A 255 13.82 5.22 8.18
CA ALA A 255 14.80 4.49 7.40
C ALA A 255 14.86 4.95 5.93
N ILE A 256 13.70 5.21 5.33
CA ILE A 256 13.58 5.69 3.95
C ILE A 256 14.10 7.13 3.80
N ARG A 257 13.90 7.99 4.81
CA ARG A 257 14.36 9.39 4.77
C ARG A 257 15.87 9.51 4.90
N ASP A 258 16.42 9.22 6.07
CA ASP A 258 17.89 9.16 6.23
C ASP A 258 18.39 8.40 7.48
N ASP A 259 17.51 7.73 8.22
CA ASP A 259 17.91 7.11 9.49
C ASP A 259 18.51 5.71 9.28
N SER A 260 19.82 5.65 9.15
CA SER A 260 20.54 4.40 8.98
C SER A 260 20.49 3.49 10.22
N ALA A 261 20.26 4.04 11.42
CA ALA A 261 20.13 3.23 12.64
C ALA A 261 18.76 2.54 12.67
N ALA A 262 17.69 3.22 12.26
CA ALA A 262 16.36 2.62 12.08
C ALA A 262 16.40 1.49 11.06
N LEU A 263 17.01 1.74 9.90
CA LEU A 263 17.14 0.75 8.83
C LEU A 263 17.91 -0.50 9.28
N ARG A 264 19.11 -0.31 9.85
CA ARG A 264 19.92 -1.41 10.38
C ARG A 264 19.24 -2.14 11.55
N GLY A 265 18.46 -1.43 12.35
CA GLY A 265 17.68 -2.00 13.44
C GLY A 265 16.56 -2.92 12.94
N LEU A 266 15.81 -2.50 11.92
CA LEU A 266 14.80 -3.34 11.27
C LEU A 266 15.43 -4.59 10.66
N LEU A 267 16.51 -4.43 9.88
CA LEU A 267 17.19 -5.55 9.23
C LEU A 267 17.75 -6.57 10.23
N ARG A 268 18.27 -6.12 11.39
CA ARG A 268 18.79 -7.02 12.43
C ARG A 268 17.73 -7.95 13.04
N ARG A 269 16.47 -7.56 12.96
CA ARG A 269 15.31 -8.33 13.46
C ARG A 269 14.74 -9.29 12.43
N ALA A 270 15.31 -9.34 11.23
CA ALA A 270 14.89 -10.30 10.23
C ALA A 270 15.03 -11.74 10.74
N GLY A 271 13.99 -12.53 10.52
CA GLY A 271 13.90 -13.90 11.02
C GLY A 271 13.70 -14.02 12.54
N GLN A 272 13.53 -12.90 13.26
CA GLN A 272 13.22 -12.87 14.70
C GLN A 272 11.72 -12.63 14.92
N GLY A 273 11.21 -13.10 16.05
CA GLY A 273 9.80 -13.03 16.44
C GLY A 273 9.38 -14.28 17.20
N ALA A 274 8.53 -14.13 18.23
CA ALA A 274 8.16 -15.25 19.10
C ALA A 274 7.26 -16.30 18.42
N ARG A 275 6.45 -15.89 17.43
CA ARG A 275 5.55 -16.77 16.67
C ARG A 275 5.88 -16.79 15.17
N PRO A 276 5.73 -17.93 14.48
CA PRO A 276 5.93 -18.03 13.04
C PRO A 276 5.11 -17.02 12.22
N THR A 277 3.86 -16.77 12.62
CA THR A 277 2.96 -15.81 11.93
C THR A 277 3.48 -14.38 12.04
N THR A 278 3.83 -13.93 13.25
CA THR A 278 4.41 -12.60 13.51
C THR A 278 5.73 -12.42 12.77
N ARG A 279 6.57 -13.46 12.72
CA ARG A 279 7.80 -13.45 11.92
C ARG A 279 7.50 -13.27 10.43
N ARG A 280 6.63 -14.10 9.85
CA ARG A 280 6.26 -14.05 8.41
C ARG A 280 5.71 -12.68 8.04
N GLU A 281 4.87 -12.12 8.90
CA GLU A 281 4.34 -10.78 8.71
C GLU A 281 5.43 -9.71 8.78
N PHE A 282 6.35 -9.77 9.75
CA PHE A 282 7.45 -8.82 9.85
C PHE A 282 8.38 -8.89 8.61
N GLU A 283 8.57 -10.06 8.02
CA GLU A 283 9.34 -10.20 6.78
C GLU A 283 8.71 -9.42 5.61
N THR A 284 7.36 -9.34 5.53
CA THR A 284 6.69 -8.49 4.52
C THR A 284 6.92 -6.98 4.75
N PHE A 285 7.08 -6.53 6.00
CA PHE A 285 7.51 -5.16 6.31
C PHE A 285 8.91 -4.88 5.78
N LEU A 286 9.83 -5.86 5.83
CA LEU A 286 11.17 -5.73 5.26
C LEU A 286 11.13 -5.68 3.73
N ALA A 287 10.23 -6.42 3.10
CA ALA A 287 10.00 -6.33 1.65
C ALA A 287 9.48 -4.93 1.25
N ASP A 288 8.51 -4.36 1.97
CA ASP A 288 8.01 -3.00 1.72
C ASP A 288 9.09 -1.93 1.98
N LEU A 289 9.89 -2.10 3.05
CA LEU A 289 11.06 -1.26 3.32
C LEU A 289 12.05 -1.27 2.15
N TYR A 290 12.41 -2.46 1.66
CA TYR A 290 13.28 -2.61 0.50
C TYR A 290 12.68 -1.97 -0.75
N ALA A 291 11.39 -2.19 -1.01
CA ALA A 291 10.71 -1.65 -2.17
C ALA A 291 10.75 -0.12 -2.23
N ARG A 292 10.71 0.56 -1.08
CA ARG A 292 10.76 2.03 -0.97
C ARG A 292 12.17 2.59 -0.86
N GLY A 293 13.16 1.77 -0.49
CA GLY A 293 14.49 2.24 -0.11
C GLY A 293 15.61 1.27 -0.52
N SER A 294 15.54 0.69 -1.71
CA SER A 294 16.41 -0.40 -2.17
C SER A 294 17.91 -0.07 -2.04
N TRP A 295 18.33 1.11 -2.52
CA TRP A 295 19.74 1.54 -2.47
C TRP A 295 20.29 1.63 -1.04
N ARG A 296 19.52 2.28 -0.15
CA ARG A 296 19.90 2.43 1.26
C ARG A 296 19.91 1.09 1.97
N THR A 297 18.99 0.20 1.59
CA THR A 297 18.86 -1.13 2.17
C THR A 297 20.08 -1.99 1.84
N VAL A 298 20.56 -2.02 0.59
CA VAL A 298 21.77 -2.78 0.25
C VAL A 298 23.02 -2.23 0.92
N VAL A 299 23.17 -0.91 1.01
CA VAL A 299 24.29 -0.30 1.77
C VAL A 299 24.21 -0.68 3.25
N SER A 300 23.01 -0.72 3.83
CA SER A 300 22.83 -1.09 5.23
C SER A 300 23.05 -2.57 5.49
N LEU A 301 22.60 -3.45 4.59
CA LEU A 301 22.89 -4.89 4.63
C LEU A 301 24.41 -5.14 4.70
N ALA A 302 25.21 -4.44 3.91
CA ALA A 302 26.66 -4.59 3.92
C ALA A 302 27.36 -4.15 5.21
N ARG A 303 26.65 -3.40 6.07
CA ARG A 303 27.13 -2.84 7.34
C ARG A 303 26.56 -3.56 8.57
N ILE A 304 25.91 -4.70 8.37
CA ILE A 304 25.52 -5.61 9.45
C ILE A 304 26.30 -6.92 9.35
N GLU A 305 26.29 -7.66 10.45
CA GLU A 305 27.03 -8.89 10.66
C GLU A 305 26.68 -9.93 9.57
N PRO A 306 27.63 -10.71 9.04
CA PRO A 306 27.40 -11.57 7.86
C PRO A 306 26.19 -12.51 7.98
N GLU A 307 26.04 -13.19 9.12
CA GLU A 307 24.91 -14.10 9.35
C GLU A 307 23.57 -13.36 9.40
N VAL A 308 23.55 -12.19 10.04
CA VAL A 308 22.34 -11.36 10.13
C VAL A 308 21.96 -10.82 8.75
N ARG A 309 22.96 -10.41 7.97
CA ARG A 309 22.79 -9.98 6.57
C ARG A 309 22.17 -11.08 5.72
N GLN A 310 22.65 -12.31 5.85
CA GLN A 310 22.10 -13.44 5.12
C GLN A 310 20.63 -13.64 5.45
N ARG A 311 20.28 -13.72 6.74
CA ARG A 311 18.88 -13.87 7.18
C ARG A 311 17.99 -12.73 6.70
N ALA A 312 18.47 -11.49 6.75
CA ALA A 312 17.73 -10.33 6.27
C ALA A 312 17.53 -10.35 4.75
N ALA A 313 18.53 -10.76 3.99
CA ALA A 313 18.42 -10.91 2.55
C ALA A 313 17.42 -12.01 2.16
N GLU A 314 17.47 -13.16 2.85
CA GLU A 314 16.51 -14.25 2.67
C GLU A 314 15.08 -13.81 3.01
N ALA A 315 14.87 -13.15 4.15
CA ALA A 315 13.58 -12.60 4.54
C ALA A 315 13.00 -11.65 3.47
N ILE A 316 13.81 -10.72 2.95
CA ILE A 316 13.37 -9.76 1.92
C ILE A 316 13.01 -10.49 0.62
N VAL A 317 13.86 -11.41 0.17
CA VAL A 317 13.64 -12.17 -1.08
C VAL A 317 12.39 -13.03 -0.96
N HIS A 318 12.30 -13.85 0.08
CA HIS A 318 11.18 -14.77 0.27
C HIS A 318 9.86 -13.99 0.38
N ALA A 319 9.81 -12.96 1.23
CA ALA A 319 8.58 -12.18 1.38
C ALA A 319 8.20 -11.42 0.11
N THR A 320 9.17 -10.95 -0.69
CA THR A 320 8.86 -10.28 -1.97
C THR A 320 8.20 -11.24 -2.96
N LEU A 321 8.63 -12.50 -3.00
CA LEU A 321 8.07 -13.52 -3.90
C LEU A 321 6.75 -14.05 -3.40
N ASP A 322 6.61 -14.25 -2.11
CA ASP A 322 5.36 -14.70 -1.52
C ASP A 322 4.24 -13.65 -1.68
N LEU A 323 4.60 -12.38 -1.88
CA LEU A 323 3.70 -11.27 -2.22
C LEU A 323 3.44 -11.12 -3.73
N TYR A 324 4.18 -11.85 -4.57
CA TYR A 324 4.00 -11.81 -6.00
C TYR A 324 2.87 -12.79 -6.40
N PRO A 325 1.78 -12.29 -7.02
CA PRO A 325 0.63 -13.11 -7.38
C PRO A 325 0.86 -14.05 -8.57
N GLY A 326 1.97 -13.89 -9.30
CA GLY A 326 2.27 -14.67 -10.50
C GLY A 326 3.06 -15.95 -10.20
N ASP A 327 3.54 -16.60 -11.25
CA ASP A 327 4.36 -17.80 -11.09
C ASP A 327 5.64 -17.47 -10.30
N PRO A 328 5.91 -18.13 -9.16
CA PRO A 328 7.17 -17.99 -8.42
C PRO A 328 8.42 -18.17 -9.30
N GLN A 329 8.32 -18.93 -10.39
CA GLN A 329 9.41 -19.16 -11.34
C GLN A 329 9.46 -18.17 -12.51
N ASP A 330 8.51 -17.24 -12.60
CA ASP A 330 8.52 -16.22 -13.64
C ASP A 330 9.84 -15.45 -13.59
N PRO A 331 10.66 -15.50 -14.66
CA PRO A 331 11.88 -14.72 -14.69
C PRO A 331 11.54 -13.24 -14.51
N THR A 332 10.43 -12.74 -15.02
CA THR A 332 10.00 -11.33 -14.95
C THR A 332 9.46 -10.87 -13.59
N ALA A 333 9.33 -11.77 -12.60
CA ALA A 333 8.85 -11.41 -11.27
C ALA A 333 9.66 -10.26 -10.62
N PRO A 334 9.07 -9.51 -9.67
CA PRO A 334 9.64 -8.26 -9.13
C PRO A 334 10.77 -8.49 -8.11
N TRP A 335 11.73 -9.35 -8.44
CA TRP A 335 12.87 -9.73 -7.61
C TRP A 335 13.62 -8.51 -7.02
N PRO A 336 14.00 -8.53 -5.73
CA PRO A 336 14.72 -7.42 -5.11
C PRO A 336 15.96 -6.97 -5.89
N THR A 337 16.76 -7.94 -6.31
CA THR A 337 17.99 -7.84 -7.11
C THR A 337 17.81 -7.12 -8.45
N ARG A 338 16.64 -7.20 -9.10
CA ARG A 338 16.34 -6.51 -10.37
C ARG A 338 16.12 -5.01 -10.24
N ARG A 339 15.86 -4.52 -9.02
CA ARG A 339 15.65 -3.09 -8.77
C ARG A 339 16.94 -2.28 -8.81
N LEU A 340 18.11 -2.94 -8.78
CA LEU A 340 19.41 -2.30 -8.63
C LEU A 340 20.39 -2.87 -9.65
N LEU A 341 21.10 -1.97 -10.34
CA LEU A 341 22.19 -2.35 -11.23
C LEU A 341 23.48 -2.47 -10.41
N PRO A 342 24.09 -3.68 -10.27
CA PRO A 342 25.29 -3.88 -9.46
C PRO A 342 26.49 -3.03 -9.93
N THR A 343 26.54 -2.71 -11.22
CA THR A 343 27.57 -1.85 -11.83
C THR A 343 27.49 -0.39 -11.35
N ARG A 344 26.32 0.07 -10.90
CA ARG A 344 26.15 1.42 -10.35
C ARG A 344 26.43 1.48 -8.85
N LEU A 345 26.51 0.33 -8.17
CA LEU A 345 26.67 0.26 -6.72
C LEU A 345 28.15 0.41 -6.32
N GLY A 346 28.42 1.20 -5.27
CA GLY A 346 29.72 1.23 -4.60
C GLY A 346 30.02 -0.08 -3.84
N PRO A 347 31.21 -0.24 -3.21
CA PRO A 347 31.62 -1.50 -2.57
C PRO A 347 30.62 -2.04 -1.54
N ASP A 348 30.11 -1.16 -0.67
CA ASP A 348 29.07 -1.52 0.31
C ASP A 348 27.78 -1.97 -0.40
N GLY A 349 27.31 -1.18 -1.37
CA GLY A 349 26.11 -1.52 -2.15
C GLY A 349 26.24 -2.88 -2.84
N ARG A 350 27.40 -3.18 -3.44
CA ARG A 350 27.67 -4.48 -4.08
C ARG A 350 27.64 -5.63 -3.10
N ARG A 351 28.25 -5.51 -1.91
CA ARG A 351 28.20 -6.57 -0.89
C ARG A 351 26.77 -6.83 -0.40
N GLY A 352 25.96 -5.79 -0.23
CA GLY A 352 24.56 -5.96 0.17
C GLY A 352 23.70 -6.55 -0.94
N TRP A 353 23.92 -6.11 -2.19
CA TRP A 353 23.26 -6.69 -3.36
C TRP A 353 23.63 -8.17 -3.54
N GLN A 354 24.89 -8.53 -3.33
CA GLN A 354 25.34 -9.93 -3.42
C GLN A 354 24.58 -10.82 -2.43
N ALA A 355 24.35 -10.34 -1.20
CA ALA A 355 23.57 -11.10 -0.23
C ALA A 355 22.13 -11.39 -0.73
N LEU A 356 21.50 -10.43 -1.43
CA LEU A 356 20.20 -10.64 -2.06
C LEU A 356 20.29 -11.62 -3.23
N ALA A 357 21.32 -11.51 -4.07
CA ALA A 357 21.55 -12.42 -5.20
C ALA A 357 21.77 -13.86 -4.74
N ASP A 358 22.54 -14.06 -3.66
CA ASP A 358 22.78 -15.37 -3.08
C ASP A 358 21.49 -15.96 -2.46
N ALA A 359 20.70 -15.13 -1.78
CA ALA A 359 19.40 -15.52 -1.23
C ALA A 359 18.41 -15.94 -2.34
N GLU A 360 18.33 -15.18 -3.43
CA GLU A 360 17.53 -15.55 -4.60
C GLU A 360 18.02 -16.85 -5.24
N ALA A 361 19.32 -17.04 -5.40
CA ALA A 361 19.87 -18.27 -5.95
C ALA A 361 19.51 -19.49 -5.09
N ARG A 362 19.58 -19.38 -3.76
CA ARG A 362 19.15 -20.43 -2.83
C ARG A 362 17.66 -20.72 -2.94
N TRP A 363 16.83 -19.68 -2.97
CA TRP A 363 15.38 -19.86 -3.09
C TRP A 363 15.03 -20.57 -4.39
N ARG A 364 15.63 -20.19 -5.53
CA ARG A 364 15.36 -20.83 -6.82
C ARG A 364 15.80 -22.29 -6.84
N ALA A 365 16.97 -22.60 -6.27
CA ALA A 365 17.44 -23.97 -6.14
C ALA A 365 16.46 -24.83 -5.34
N ALA A 366 15.85 -24.29 -4.29
CA ALA A 366 14.85 -24.99 -3.48
C ALA A 366 13.50 -25.19 -4.19
N HIS A 367 13.18 -24.38 -5.20
CA HIS A 367 11.88 -24.37 -5.88
C HIS A 367 11.97 -24.78 -7.38
N GLY A 368 13.10 -25.32 -7.83
CA GLY A 368 13.28 -25.83 -9.20
C GLY A 368 13.45 -24.77 -10.29
N GLY A 369 13.85 -23.54 -9.93
CA GLY A 369 13.99 -22.41 -10.83
C GLY A 369 15.34 -22.26 -11.53
N PRO A 370 15.40 -21.68 -12.74
CA PRO A 370 16.66 -21.38 -13.42
C PRO A 370 17.46 -20.31 -12.66
N ARG A 371 18.79 -20.41 -12.63
CA ARG A 371 19.63 -19.37 -12.01
C ARG A 371 19.50 -18.06 -12.81
N PRO A 372 19.39 -16.91 -12.16
CA PRO A 372 19.26 -15.64 -12.87
C PRO A 372 20.55 -15.33 -13.63
N ALA A 373 20.41 -14.91 -14.89
CA ALA A 373 21.50 -14.28 -15.64
C ALA A 373 21.64 -12.83 -15.16
N TRP A 374 22.38 -12.61 -14.08
CA TRP A 374 22.81 -11.26 -13.72
C TRP A 374 23.81 -10.80 -14.77
N GLY A 375 23.43 -9.82 -15.59
CA GLY A 375 24.19 -9.35 -16.74
C GLY A 375 25.69 -9.28 -16.46
N GLY A 376 26.41 -10.26 -17.00
CA GLY A 376 27.85 -10.30 -17.03
C GLY A 376 28.34 -9.28 -18.03
N GLY A 377 29.06 -8.28 -17.53
CA GLY A 377 29.76 -7.29 -18.32
C GLY A 377 31.00 -6.84 -17.56
N THR A 378 31.87 -7.78 -17.21
CA THR A 378 33.30 -7.47 -17.10
C THR A 378 33.84 -7.36 -18.52
N ARG A 379 34.06 -6.13 -18.98
CA ARG A 379 35.22 -5.79 -19.81
C ARG A 379 35.84 -4.53 -19.24
#